data_AF-A0A919NTZ3-F1
#
_entry.id   AF-A0A919NTZ3-F1
#
_cell.length_a   1.000
_cell.length_b   1.000
_cell.length_c   1.000
_cell.angle_alpha   90.00
_cell.angle_beta   90.00
_cell.angle_gamma   90.00
#
_symmetry.space_group_name_H-M   'P 1'
#
loop_
_entity.id
_entity.type
_entity.pdbx_description
1 polymer ?
#
loop_
_entity_poly.entity_id
_entity_poly.type
_entity_poly.pdbx_seq_one_letter_code
_entity_poly.pdbx_strand_id
1 'polypeptide(L)' 'MSDNELRWGVRIHAFWYVVANIAQVIVWWFATPDLYFWPVWSILGWGIGLVIHIWAVRTVLSRHATT' A
#
# COMPACT_ATOMS: atom_id res chain seq x y z
N MET A 1 4.30 2.56 21.48
CA MET A 1 4.30 1.77 20.24
C MET A 1 5.75 1.39 19.96
N SER A 2 6.04 0.10 19.86
CA SER A 2 7.37 -0.43 19.58
C SER A 2 7.72 -0.32 18.09
N ASP A 3 9.01 -0.31 17.78
CA ASP A 3 9.51 -0.30 16.40
C ASP A 3 8.99 -1.46 15.56
N ASN A 4 8.78 -2.63 16.19
CA ASN A 4 8.23 -3.81 15.52
C ASN A 4 6.76 -3.60 15.12
N GLU A 5 5.94 -2.97 15.97
CA GLU A 5 4.55 -2.65 15.64
C GLU A 5 4.46 -1.70 14.45
N LEU A 6 5.35 -0.69 14.38
CA LEU A 6 5.43 0.24 13.26
C LEU A 6 5.80 -0.45 11.95
N ARG A 7 6.83 -1.30 11.97
CA ARG A 7 7.27 -2.08 10.79
C ARG A 7 6.21 -3.08 10.35
N TRP A 8 5.50 -3.68 11.29
CA TRP A 8 4.41 -4.61 11.01
C TRP A 8 3.21 -3.93 10.36
N GLY A 9 2.85 -2.73 10.82
CA GLY A 9 1.82 -1.89 10.20
C GLY A 9 2.10 -1.65 8.71
N VAL A 10 3.33 -1.26 8.36
CA VAL A 10 3.74 -1.07 6.96
C VAL A 10 3.65 -2.37 6.16
N ARG A 11 4.08 -3.50 6.72
CA ARG A 11 4.04 -4.80 6.05
C ARG A 11 2.61 -5.23 5.71
N ILE A 12 1.67 -5.08 6.64
CA ILE A 12 0.26 -5.41 6.41
C ILE A 12 -0.34 -4.53 5.32
N HIS A 13 -0.08 -3.21 5.35
CA HIS A 13 -0.59 -2.30 4.33
C HIS A 13 0.02 -2.60 2.95
N ALA A 14 1.31 -2.91 2.88
CA ALA A 14 1.96 -3.31 1.62
C ALA A 14 1.39 -4.65 1.09
N PHE A 15 1.16 -5.62 1.98
CA PHE A 15 0.55 -6.90 1.60
C PHE A 15 -0.84 -6.70 1.01
N TRP A 16 -1.71 -5.95 1.69
CA TRP A 16 -3.07 -5.70 1.21
C TRP A 16 -3.11 -4.80 -0.02
N TYR A 17 -2.18 -3.87 -0.16
CA TYR A 17 -2.01 -3.11 -1.39
C TYR A 17 -1.80 -4.05 -2.59
N VAL A 18 -0.88 -5.02 -2.47
CA VAL A 18 -0.63 -5.97 -3.56
C VAL A 18 -1.83 -6.89 -3.81
N VAL A 19 -2.37 -7.51 -2.76
CA VAL A 19 -3.48 -8.46 -2.87
C VAL A 19 -4.73 -7.80 -3.47
N ALA A 20 -5.12 -6.63 -2.97
CA ALA A 20 -6.32 -5.94 -3.44
C ALA A 20 -6.18 -5.43 -4.88
N ASN A 21 -5.00 -4.95 -5.27
CA ASN A 21 -4.80 -4.50 -6.66
C ASN A 21 -4.76 -5.68 -7.63
N ILE A 22 -4.11 -6.80 -7.28
CA ILE A 22 -4.14 -8.02 -8.10
C ILE A 22 -5.58 -8.50 -8.27
N ALA A 23 -6.37 -8.54 -7.19
CA ALA A 23 -7.78 -8.93 -7.26
C ALA A 23 -8.57 -8.03 -8.21
N GLN A 24 -8.36 -6.71 -8.17
CA GLN A 24 -9.01 -5.77 -9.10
C GLN A 24 -8.59 -6.00 -10.55
N VAL A 25 -7.30 -6.27 -10.82
CA VAL A 25 -6.82 -6.59 -12.17
C VAL A 25 -7.45 -7.88 -12.69
N ILE A 26 -7.55 -8.91 -11.84
CA ILE A 26 -8.24 -10.16 -12.17
C ILE A 26 -9.71 -9.89 -12.52
N VAL A 27 -10.42 -9.11 -11.68
CA VAL A 27 -11.82 -8.74 -11.93
C VAL A 27 -11.96 -7.99 -13.25
N TRP A 28 -11.11 -7.00 -13.51
CA TRP A 28 -11.13 -6.25 -14.78
C TRP A 28 -10.91 -7.18 -15.97
N TRP A 29 -9.94 -8.09 -15.88
CA TRP A 29 -9.61 -9.03 -16.96
C TRP A 29 -10.77 -9.96 -17.32
N PHE A 30 -11.50 -10.47 -16.32
CA PHE A 30 -12.58 -11.42 -16.56
C PHE A 30 -13.95 -10.77 -16.79
N ALA A 31 -14.21 -9.59 -16.22
CA ALA A 31 -15.54 -8.98 -16.24
C ALA A 31 -15.65 -7.79 -17.20
N THR A 32 -14.57 -7.03 -17.40
CA THR A 32 -14.61 -5.78 -18.17
C THR A 32 -13.32 -5.54 -19.02
N PRO A 33 -12.81 -6.53 -19.76
CA PRO A 33 -11.53 -6.40 -20.46
C PRO A 33 -11.54 -5.38 -21.62
N ASP A 34 -12.72 -5.09 -22.16
CA ASP A 34 -12.97 -4.13 -23.22
C ASP A 34 -13.13 -2.69 -22.72
N LEU A 35 -13.30 -2.51 -21.41
CA LEU A 35 -13.42 -1.20 -20.79
C LEU A 35 -12.06 -0.64 -20.39
N TYR A 36 -12.01 0.68 -20.20
CA TYR A 36 -10.86 1.37 -19.62
C TYR A 36 -10.35 0.65 -18.36
N PHE A 37 -9.02 0.57 -18.21
CA PHE A 37 -8.35 -0.08 -17.10
C PHE A 37 -8.53 0.69 -15.78
N TRP A 38 -9.73 0.63 -15.24
CA TRP A 38 -10.12 1.30 -14.01
C TRP A 38 -9.31 0.90 -12.75
N PRO A 39 -8.66 -0.29 -12.64
CA PRO A 39 -7.80 -0.59 -11.51
C PRO A 39 -6.64 0.41 -11.32
N VAL A 40 -6.24 1.14 -12.37
CA VAL A 40 -5.19 2.17 -12.30
C VAL A 40 -5.45 3.22 -11.21
N TRP A 41 -6.70 3.61 -11.00
CA TRP A 41 -7.04 4.61 -10.00
C TRP A 41 -6.80 4.10 -8.58
N SER A 42 -7.09 2.82 -8.32
CA SER A 42 -6.80 2.19 -7.03
C SER A 42 -5.30 2.00 -6.82
N ILE A 43 -4.58 1.54 -7.85
CA ILE A 43 -3.12 1.36 -7.81
C ILE A 43 -2.44 2.68 -7.45
N LEU A 44 -2.82 3.78 -8.11
CA LEU A 44 -2.24 5.10 -7.88
C LEU A 44 -2.68 5.68 -6.54
N GLY A 45 -3.98 5.71 -6.25
CA GLY A 45 -4.51 6.30 -5.02
C GLY A 45 -3.99 5.60 -3.76
N TRP A 46 -4.08 4.27 -3.70
CA TRP A 46 -3.55 3.52 -2.57
C TRP A 46 -2.03 3.50 -2.55
N GLY A 47 -1.37 3.58 -3.72
CA GLY A 47 0.08 3.63 -3.83
C GLY A 47 0.64 4.88 -3.17
N ILE A 48 0.02 6.03 -3.43
CA ILE A 48 0.34 7.30 -2.76
C ILE A 48 0.16 7.16 -1.24
N GLY A 49 -0.97 6.60 -0.79
CA GLY A 49 -1.23 6.36 0.63
C GLY A 49 -0.17 5.46 1.29
N LEU A 50 0.24 4.38 0.62
CA LEU A 50 1.27 3.47 1.09
C LEU A 50 2.65 4.16 1.19
N VAL A 51 3.02 4.98 0.20
CA VAL A 51 4.27 5.76 0.23
C VAL A 51 4.28 6.73 1.40
N ILE A 52 3.19 7.47 1.61
CA ILE A 52 3.04 8.39 2.75
C ILE A 52 3.15 7.63 4.07
N HIS A 53 2.51 6.47 4.19
CA HIS A 53 2.59 5.64 5.39
C HIS A 53 4.01 5.13 5.68
N ILE A 54 4.71 4.64 4.66
CA ILE A 54 6.12 4.23 4.76
C ILE A 54 6.98 5.41 5.22
N TRP A 55 6.78 6.59 4.63
CA TRP A 55 7.52 7.79 5.00
C TRP A 55 7.26 8.19 6.46
N ALA A 56 6.00 8.20 6.90
CA ALA A 56 5.64 8.49 8.28
C ALA A 56 6.27 7.51 9.28
N VAL A 57 6.31 6.21 8.97
CA VAL A 57 6.97 5.23 9.85
C VAL A 57 8.48 5.43 9.86
N ARG A 58 9.10 5.70 8.71
CA ARG A 58 10.54 5.97 8.64
C ARG A 58 10.93 7.20 9.45
N THR A 59 10.16 8.28 9.39
CA THR A 59 10.45 9.49 10.17
C THR A 59 10.37 9.24 11.67
N VAL A 60 9.43 8.43 12.14
CA VAL A 60 9.34 8.02 13.55
C VAL A 60 10.53 7.16 13.96
N LEU A 61 10.86 6.12 13.19
CA LEU A 61 11.99 5.24 13.50
C LEU A 61 13.32 5.99 13.52
N SER A 62 13.52 6.97 12.63
CA SER A 62 14.73 7.81 12.64
C SER A 62 14.87 8.65 13.92
N ARG A 63 13.76 9.07 14.53
CA ARG A 63 13.79 9.85 15.79
C ARG A 63 14.24 9.00 16.98
N HIS A 64 13.87 7.72 17.02
CA HIS A 64 14.30 6.79 18.07
C HIS A 64 15.81 6.50 18.04
N ALA A 65 16.45 6.58 16.87
CA ALA A 65 17.88 6.31 16.73
C ALA A 65 18.77 7.46 17.24
N THR A 66 18.20 8.65 17.44
CA THR A 66 18.91 9.88 17.84
C THR A 66 18.73 10.26 19.31
N THR A 67 17.94 9.52 20.08
CA THR A 67 17.69 9.70 21.52
C THR A 67 18.34 8.61 22.34
#